data_AF-U7QCE6-F1
#
_entry.id   AF-U7QCE6-F1
#
_cell.length_a   1.000
_cell.length_b   1.000
_cell.length_c   1.000
_cell.angle_alpha   90.00
_cell.angle_beta   90.00
_cell.angle_gamma   90.00
#
_symmetry.space_group_name_H-M   'P 1'
#
loop_
_entity.id
_entity.type
_entity.pdbx_description
1 polymer ?
#
loop_
_entity_poly.entity_id
_entity_poly.type
_entity_poly.pdbx_seq_one_letter_code
_entity_poly.pdbx_strand_id
1 'polypeptide(L)'
;MSPNLSFLLTYAKRYPLQIVLTIILGLSGAVFNGVSTTLIVPIILTVLGQEVQIPTSAPLIRALVTPFDAVPEDYRLLVMGGAIVLAIGLKNLTTYLSGLVAGALSRRLTFDLRREAIKLLLEVDLDFYAKSRVGDLMNRLSGEIGRTSTAISILVQMFTVSITLFIYAIILEIGSLGN
;
A
#
# COMPACT_ATOMS: atom_id res chain seq x y z
N MET A 1 7.75 -25.20 -11.37
CA MET A 1 7.62 -23.91 -10.66
C MET A 1 8.99 -23.25 -10.68
N SER A 2 9.11 -22.00 -11.14
CA SER A 2 10.41 -21.35 -11.30
C SER A 2 11.14 -21.21 -9.95
N PRO A 3 12.42 -21.62 -9.83
CA PRO A 3 13.17 -21.63 -8.56
C PRO A 3 13.20 -20.28 -7.81
N ASN A 4 13.05 -19.18 -8.54
CA ASN A 4 13.14 -17.81 -8.02
C ASN A 4 11.98 -17.42 -7.09
N LEU A 5 10.78 -18.02 -7.25
CA LEU A 5 9.61 -17.66 -6.43
C LEU A 5 9.71 -18.24 -5.00
N SER A 6 10.33 -19.41 -4.86
CA SER A 6 10.56 -20.08 -3.57
C SER A 6 11.49 -19.25 -2.67
N PHE A 7 12.49 -18.60 -3.28
CA PHE A 7 13.44 -17.76 -2.56
C PHE A 7 12.79 -16.48 -2.03
N LEU A 8 11.92 -15.84 -2.84
CA LEU A 8 11.14 -14.67 -2.43
C LEU A 8 10.15 -14.98 -1.30
N LEU A 9 9.48 -16.15 -1.36
CA LEU A 9 8.54 -16.60 -0.32
C LEU A 9 9.23 -16.94 1.02
N THR A 10 10.45 -17.47 0.97
CA THR A 10 11.24 -17.79 2.18
C THR A 10 11.67 -16.52 2.91
N TYR A 11 12.01 -15.46 2.16
CA TYR A 11 12.39 -14.16 2.73
C TYR A 11 11.19 -13.31 3.19
N ALA A 12 10.06 -13.37 2.48
CA ALA A 12 8.82 -12.72 2.92
C ALA A 12 8.30 -13.28 4.26
N LYS A 13 8.52 -14.59 4.53
CA LYS A 13 8.18 -15.23 5.81
C LYS A 13 8.98 -14.71 7.02
N ARG A 14 10.06 -13.95 6.82
CA ARG A 14 10.90 -13.43 7.91
C ARG A 14 10.28 -12.22 8.63
N TYR A 15 9.33 -11.52 7.99
CA TYR A 15 8.68 -10.31 8.55
C TYR A 15 7.15 -10.29 8.34
N PRO A 16 6.41 -11.31 8.81
CA PRO A 16 4.97 -11.43 8.56
C PRO A 16 4.17 -10.25 9.15
N LEU A 17 4.56 -9.75 10.33
CA LEU A 17 3.88 -8.64 10.98
C LEU A 17 3.96 -7.34 10.17
N GLN A 18 5.10 -7.05 9.55
CA GLN A 18 5.29 -5.83 8.76
C GLN A 18 4.52 -5.89 7.45
N ILE A 19 4.49 -7.06 6.80
CA ILE A 19 3.70 -7.28 5.58
C ILE A 19 2.20 -7.11 5.89
N VAL A 20 1.72 -7.76 6.95
CA VAL A 20 0.31 -7.64 7.39
C VAL A 20 -0.02 -6.19 7.74
N LEU A 21 0.85 -5.49 8.46
CA LEU A 21 0.63 -4.09 8.82
C LEU A 21 0.58 -3.18 7.58
N THR A 22 1.46 -3.37 6.60
CA THR A 22 1.45 -2.64 5.32
C THR A 22 0.15 -2.87 4.56
N ILE A 23 -0.34 -4.12 4.52
CA ILE A 23 -1.61 -4.48 3.87
C ILE A 23 -2.79 -3.82 4.59
N ILE A 24 -2.87 -3.91 5.92
CA ILE A 24 -3.96 -3.32 6.71
C ILE A 24 -3.97 -1.79 6.56
N LEU A 25 -2.80 -1.14 6.64
CA LEU A 25 -2.68 0.30 6.46
C LEU A 25 -3.01 0.73 5.03
N GLY A 26 -2.56 -0.05 4.03
CA GLY A 26 -2.89 0.19 2.62
C GLY A 26 -4.38 0.07 2.34
N LEU A 27 -5.03 -0.97 2.88
CA LEU A 27 -6.47 -1.18 2.80
C LEU A 27 -7.24 -0.04 3.47
N SER A 28 -6.80 0.40 4.65
CA SER A 28 -7.42 1.51 5.37
C SER A 28 -7.31 2.81 4.57
N GLY A 29 -6.13 3.12 4.02
CA GLY A 29 -5.93 4.29 3.16
C GLY A 29 -6.77 4.25 1.88
N ALA A 30 -6.93 3.06 1.31
CA ALA A 30 -7.89 2.79 0.25
C ALA A 30 -9.32 3.14 0.70
N VAL A 31 -9.85 2.53 1.76
CA VAL A 31 -11.20 2.83 2.24
C VAL A 31 -11.44 4.33 2.40
N PHE A 32 -10.52 5.05 3.05
CA PHE A 32 -10.63 6.51 3.18
C PHE A 32 -10.60 7.26 1.85
N ASN A 33 -9.80 6.80 0.88
CA ASN A 33 -9.81 7.33 -0.48
C ASN A 33 -11.17 7.14 -1.17
N GLY A 34 -11.72 5.92 -1.08
CA GLY A 34 -13.05 5.61 -1.62
C GLY A 34 -14.11 6.53 -1.03
N VAL A 35 -14.19 6.61 0.30
CA VAL A 35 -15.11 7.50 1.02
C VAL A 35 -14.96 8.95 0.58
N SER A 36 -13.72 9.47 0.55
CA SER A 36 -13.47 10.86 0.16
C SER A 36 -13.90 11.15 -1.28
N THR A 37 -13.61 10.25 -2.22
CA THR A 37 -13.92 10.45 -3.65
C THR A 37 -15.42 10.36 -3.90
N THR A 38 -16.09 9.41 -3.26
CA THR A 38 -17.54 9.24 -3.39
C THR A 38 -18.31 10.42 -2.82
N LEU A 39 -17.85 11.02 -1.71
CA LEU A 39 -18.50 12.17 -1.08
C LEU A 39 -18.29 13.49 -1.85
N ILE A 40 -17.32 13.58 -2.75
CA ILE A 40 -17.14 14.78 -3.60
C ILE A 40 -18.34 14.99 -4.52
N VAL A 41 -18.90 13.93 -5.10
CA VAL A 41 -20.03 14.00 -6.04
C VAL A 41 -21.26 14.70 -5.43
N PRO A 42 -21.82 14.28 -4.29
CA PRO A 42 -22.97 14.94 -3.69
C PRO A 42 -22.66 16.38 -3.25
N ILE A 43 -21.43 16.70 -2.82
CA ILE A 43 -21.05 18.08 -2.49
C ILE A 43 -21.10 18.97 -3.74
N ILE A 44 -20.57 18.51 -4.87
CA ILE A 44 -20.60 19.28 -6.11
C ILE A 44 -22.06 19.54 -6.55
N LEU A 45 -22.91 18.51 -6.49
CA LEU A 45 -24.32 18.63 -6.87
C LEU A 45 -25.10 19.59 -5.95
N THR A 46 -24.89 19.48 -4.63
CA THR A 46 -25.52 20.39 -3.66
C THR A 46 -25.05 21.84 -3.82
N VAL A 47 -23.76 22.08 -4.07
CA VAL A 47 -23.22 23.43 -4.33
C VAL A 47 -23.77 24.03 -5.64
N LEU A 48 -24.02 23.19 -6.65
CA LEU A 48 -24.63 23.60 -7.92
C LEU A 48 -26.15 23.85 -7.81
N GLY A 49 -26.76 23.68 -6.63
CA GLY A 49 -28.20 23.82 -6.44
C GLY A 49 -29.02 22.76 -7.19
N GLN A 50 -28.39 21.65 -7.58
CA GLN A 50 -29.08 20.50 -8.15
C GLN A 50 -29.63 19.67 -6.98
N GLU A 51 -30.92 19.30 -7.04
CA GLU A 51 -31.41 18.26 -6.15
C GLU A 51 -30.56 17.01 -6.34
N VAL A 52 -29.98 16.51 -5.25
CA VAL A 52 -29.21 15.26 -5.29
C VAL A 52 -30.21 14.13 -5.52
N GLN A 53 -30.60 13.92 -6.77
CA GLN A 53 -31.25 12.70 -7.22
C GLN A 53 -30.18 11.61 -7.16
N ILE A 54 -29.93 11.08 -5.95
CA ILE A 54 -29.05 9.94 -5.75
C ILE A 54 -29.67 8.80 -6.55
N PRO A 55 -29.02 8.34 -7.64
CA PRO A 55 -29.55 7.22 -8.40
C PRO A 55 -29.65 6.02 -7.46
N THR A 56 -30.84 5.39 -7.39
CA THR A 56 -31.07 4.16 -6.61
C THR A 56 -30.10 3.02 -7.01
N SER A 57 -29.41 3.18 -8.14
CA SER A 57 -28.37 2.28 -8.66
C SER A 57 -27.02 2.36 -7.94
N ALA A 58 -26.81 3.26 -6.97
CA ALA A 58 -25.52 3.45 -6.32
C ALA A 58 -25.58 3.24 -4.78
N PRO A 59 -25.67 1.99 -4.30
CA PRO A 59 -25.86 1.68 -2.88
C PRO A 59 -24.71 2.18 -1.99
N LEU A 60 -23.48 2.22 -2.51
CA LEU A 60 -22.32 2.78 -1.80
C LEU A 60 -22.46 4.28 -1.52
N ILE A 61 -22.97 5.05 -2.49
CA ILE A 61 -23.19 6.50 -2.32
C ILE A 61 -24.26 6.72 -1.27
N ARG A 62 -25.36 5.97 -1.35
CA ARG A 62 -26.46 6.06 -0.38
C ARG A 62 -25.98 5.75 1.05
N ALA A 63 -25.24 4.67 1.25
CA ALA A 63 -24.71 4.29 2.56
C ALA A 63 -23.78 5.36 3.17
N LEU A 64 -23.07 6.11 2.33
CA LEU A 64 -22.19 7.19 2.77
C LEU A 64 -22.91 8.52 3.01
N VAL A 65 -24.04 8.77 2.34
CA VAL A 65 -24.80 10.03 2.46
C VAL A 65 -25.87 9.96 3.56
N THR A 66 -26.48 8.79 3.81
CA THR A 66 -27.54 8.63 4.82
C THR A 66 -27.19 9.12 6.23
N PRO A 67 -25.94 9.02 6.74
CA PRO A 67 -25.61 9.57 8.06
C PRO A 67 -25.68 11.11 8.11
N PHE A 68 -25.53 11.76 6.95
CA PHE A 68 -25.57 13.22 6.82
C PHE A 68 -26.99 13.76 6.62
N ASP A 69 -27.97 12.92 6.28
CA ASP A 69 -29.38 13.33 6.18
C ASP A 69 -30.00 13.67 7.55
N ALA A 70 -29.40 13.19 8.65
CA ALA A 70 -29.78 13.57 10.01
C ALA A 70 -29.29 14.97 10.43
N VAL A 71 -28.46 15.62 9.60
CA VAL A 71 -27.89 16.95 9.87
C VAL A 71 -28.77 18.03 9.22
N PRO A 72 -29.08 19.15 9.90
CA PRO A 72 -29.83 20.26 9.31
C PRO A 72 -29.16 20.79 8.04
N GLU A 73 -29.96 21.20 7.04
CA GLU A 73 -29.47 21.61 5.71
C GLU A 73 -28.38 22.69 5.76
N ASP A 74 -28.50 23.65 6.68
CA ASP A 74 -27.55 24.74 6.86
C ASP A 74 -26.13 24.27 7.23
N TYR A 75 -26.02 23.16 7.98
CA TYR A 75 -24.75 22.60 8.45
C TYR A 75 -24.28 21.40 7.64
N ARG A 76 -25.17 20.79 6.84
CA ARG A 76 -24.91 19.56 6.09
C ARG A 76 -23.70 19.70 5.16
N LEU A 77 -23.61 20.79 4.39
CA LEU A 77 -22.47 21.07 3.52
C LEU A 77 -21.15 21.20 4.29
N LEU A 78 -21.17 21.89 5.44
CA LEU A 78 -19.98 22.13 6.26
C LEU A 78 -19.50 20.83 6.91
N VAL A 79 -20.42 20.02 7.42
CA VAL A 79 -20.13 18.71 8.03
C VAL A 79 -19.63 17.71 6.99
N MET A 80 -20.24 17.66 5.80
CA MET A 80 -19.75 16.82 4.68
C MET A 80 -18.36 17.27 4.22
N GLY A 81 -18.13 18.57 4.06
CA GLY A 81 -16.82 19.12 3.71
C GLY A 81 -15.75 18.78 4.76
N GLY A 82 -16.09 18.94 6.04
CA GLY A 82 -15.21 18.54 7.16
C GLY A 82 -14.90 17.04 7.16
N ALA A 83 -15.90 16.19 6.90
CA ALA A 83 -15.73 14.75 6.78
C ALA A 83 -14.79 14.36 5.63
N ILE A 84 -14.87 15.04 4.47
CA ILE A 84 -13.94 14.83 3.35
C ILE A 84 -12.52 15.21 3.74
N VAL A 85 -12.32 16.39 4.33
CA VAL A 85 -10.99 16.85 4.76
C VAL A 85 -10.38 15.88 5.77
N LEU A 86 -11.18 15.41 6.74
CA LEU A 86 -10.75 14.38 7.68
C LEU A 86 -10.41 13.07 6.97
N ALA A 87 -11.27 12.56 6.09
CA ALA A 87 -11.02 11.33 5.34
C ALA A 87 -9.74 11.43 4.49
N ILE A 88 -9.50 12.57 3.83
CA ILE A 88 -8.26 12.82 3.08
C ILE A 88 -7.06 12.85 4.04
N GLY A 89 -7.17 13.48 5.20
CA GLY A 89 -6.12 13.48 6.22
C GLY A 89 -5.77 12.07 6.69
N LEU A 90 -6.78 11.27 7.06
CA LEU A 90 -6.64 9.87 7.47
C LEU A 90 -6.06 9.00 6.35
N LYS A 91 -6.50 9.20 5.10
CA LYS A 91 -5.92 8.54 3.91
C LYS A 91 -4.42 8.82 3.79
N ASN A 92 -4.02 10.09 3.89
CA ASN A 92 -2.62 10.46 3.76
C ASN A 92 -1.77 9.89 4.90
N LEU A 93 -2.28 9.94 6.14
CA LEU A 93 -1.62 9.38 7.30
C LEU A 93 -1.41 7.86 7.17
N THR A 94 -2.46 7.12 6.80
CA THR A 94 -2.39 5.66 6.63
C THR A 94 -1.48 5.25 5.48
N THR A 95 -1.54 5.98 4.36
CA THR A 95 -0.64 5.76 3.21
C THR A 95 0.82 6.03 3.58
N TYR A 96 1.09 7.11 4.32
CA TYR A 96 2.42 7.44 4.81
C TYR A 96 2.96 6.38 5.77
N LEU A 97 2.15 5.94 6.73
CA LEU A 97 2.52 4.85 7.65
C LEU A 97 2.78 3.54 6.91
N SER A 98 1.96 3.19 5.92
CA SER A 98 2.18 2.02 5.06
C SER A 98 3.54 2.10 4.35
N GLY A 99 3.86 3.27 3.78
CA GLY A 99 5.16 3.54 3.16
C GLY A 99 6.34 3.43 4.13
N LEU A 100 6.20 3.96 5.35
CA LEU A 100 7.21 3.83 6.40
C LEU A 100 7.47 2.38 6.79
N VAL A 101 6.42 1.58 6.99
CA VAL A 101 6.53 0.16 7.35
C VAL A 101 7.16 -0.63 6.21
N ALA A 102 6.73 -0.40 4.97
CA ALA A 102 7.32 -1.01 3.79
C ALA A 102 8.81 -0.63 3.61
N GLY A 103 9.16 0.63 3.82
CA GLY A 103 10.54 1.11 3.77
C GLY A 103 11.41 0.54 4.89
N ALA A 104 10.87 0.39 6.10
CA ALA A 104 11.59 -0.26 7.21
C ALA A 104 11.84 -1.74 6.93
N LEU A 105 10.85 -2.44 6.36
CA LEU A 105 10.98 -3.83 5.91
C LEU A 105 12.08 -3.97 4.85
N SER A 106 12.07 -3.11 3.83
CA SER A 106 13.09 -3.03 2.78
C SER A 106 14.51 -2.87 3.35
N ARG A 107 14.67 -1.93 4.30
CA ARG A 107 15.97 -1.69 4.93
C ARG A 107 16.45 -2.93 5.68
N ARG A 108 15.60 -3.53 6.51
CA ARG A 108 15.95 -4.75 7.28
C ARG A 108 16.35 -5.90 6.36
N LEU A 109 15.60 -6.09 5.28
CA LEU A 109 15.90 -7.10 4.27
C LEU A 109 17.28 -6.88 3.63
N THR A 110 17.59 -5.63 3.26
CA THR A 110 18.92 -5.25 2.73
C THR A 110 20.03 -5.59 3.71
N PHE A 111 19.85 -5.25 4.99
CA PHE A 111 20.84 -5.48 6.02
C PHE A 111 21.11 -6.97 6.22
N ASP A 112 20.06 -7.79 6.24
CA ASP A 112 20.18 -9.24 6.36
C ASP A 112 20.92 -9.85 5.16
N LEU A 113 20.55 -9.45 3.94
CA LEU A 113 21.21 -9.92 2.70
C LEU A 113 22.69 -9.52 2.65
N ARG A 114 23.02 -8.27 3.02
CA ARG A 114 24.43 -7.83 3.11
C ARG A 114 25.22 -8.65 4.11
N ARG A 115 24.63 -8.94 5.27
CA ARG A 115 25.29 -9.71 6.32
C ARG A 115 25.58 -11.16 5.89
N GLU A 116 24.63 -11.82 5.23
CA GLU A 116 24.83 -13.16 4.68
C GLU A 116 25.89 -13.18 3.57
N ALA A 117 25.86 -12.19 2.67
CA ALA A 117 26.82 -12.11 1.57
C ALA A 117 28.26 -11.85 2.06
N ILE A 118 28.45 -10.99 3.07
CA ILE A 118 29.76 -10.75 3.69
C ILE A 118 30.26 -12.00 4.41
N LYS A 119 29.39 -12.74 5.10
CA LYS A 119 29.78 -14.01 5.73
C LYS A 119 30.26 -15.03 4.71
N LEU A 120 29.52 -15.18 3.60
CA LEU A 120 29.89 -16.11 2.53
C LEU A 120 31.26 -15.76 1.94
N LEU A 121 31.56 -14.47 1.78
CA LEU A 121 32.90 -14.04 1.33
C LEU A 121 33.99 -14.48 2.32
N LEU A 122 33.78 -14.28 3.62
CA LEU A 122 34.76 -14.65 4.65
C LEU A 122 35.00 -16.16 4.76
N GLU A 123 34.06 -16.99 4.29
CA GLU A 123 34.18 -18.46 4.27
C GLU A 123 34.82 -19.01 2.98
N VAL A 124 35.07 -18.18 1.97
CA VAL A 124 35.68 -18.60 0.70
C VAL A 124 37.21 -18.72 0.81
N ASP A 125 37.77 -19.76 0.22
CA ASP A 125 39.21 -20.04 0.21
C ASP A 125 40.09 -18.93 -0.40
N LEU A 126 41.30 -18.79 0.14
CA LEU A 126 42.31 -17.79 -0.26
C LEU A 126 42.69 -17.82 -1.76
N ASP A 127 42.54 -18.95 -2.44
CA ASP A 127 42.80 -19.08 -3.89
C ASP A 127 41.83 -18.25 -4.76
N PHE A 128 40.62 -17.99 -4.27
CA PHE A 128 39.67 -17.10 -4.93
C PHE A 128 40.05 -15.62 -4.71
N TYR A 129 40.63 -15.31 -3.56
CA TYR A 129 41.12 -13.97 -3.19
C TYR A 129 42.37 -13.57 -3.98
N ALA A 130 43.22 -14.52 -4.38
CA ALA A 130 44.43 -14.26 -5.16
C ALA A 130 44.15 -13.87 -6.63
N LYS A 131 43.02 -14.31 -7.20
CA LYS A 131 42.63 -14.03 -8.61
C LYS A 131 41.66 -12.85 -8.78
N SER A 132 41.04 -12.37 -7.69
CA SER A 132 39.95 -11.41 -7.72
C SER A 132 40.34 -10.12 -6.98
N ARG A 133 40.25 -8.95 -7.63
CA ARG A 133 40.41 -7.67 -6.92
C ARG A 133 39.28 -7.51 -5.91
N VAL A 134 39.57 -7.78 -4.64
CA VAL A 134 38.61 -7.80 -3.53
C VAL A 134 37.80 -6.50 -3.46
N GLY A 135 38.44 -5.35 -3.73
CA GLY A 135 37.77 -4.05 -3.80
C GLY A 135 36.68 -3.98 -4.88
N ASP A 136 36.95 -4.50 -6.08
CA ASP A 136 35.98 -4.53 -7.18
C ASP A 136 34.85 -5.52 -6.91
N LEU A 137 35.18 -6.67 -6.30
CA LEU A 137 34.18 -7.67 -5.91
C LEU A 137 33.23 -7.13 -4.85
N MET A 138 33.75 -6.44 -3.82
CA MET A 138 32.94 -5.81 -2.78
C MET A 138 32.06 -4.70 -3.31
N ASN A 139 32.56 -3.88 -4.24
CA ASN A 139 31.78 -2.81 -4.86
C ASN A 139 30.64 -3.37 -5.72
N ARG A 140 30.93 -4.40 -6.53
CA ARG A 140 29.92 -5.09 -7.32
C ARG A 140 28.87 -5.77 -6.45
N LEU A 141 29.30 -6.51 -5.44
CA LEU A 141 28.40 -7.22 -4.54
C LEU A 141 27.50 -6.25 -3.76
N SER A 142 28.08 -5.17 -3.22
CA SER A 142 27.31 -4.15 -2.50
C SER A 142 26.29 -3.44 -3.40
N GLY A 143 26.67 -3.19 -4.66
CA GLY A 143 25.79 -2.63 -5.69
C GLY A 143 24.66 -3.58 -6.06
N GLU A 144 24.97 -4.84 -6.34
CA GLU A 144 23.99 -5.87 -6.68
C GLU A 144 23.01 -6.13 -5.52
N ILE A 145 23.49 -6.23 -4.28
CA ILE A 145 22.60 -6.39 -3.11
C ILE A 145 21.68 -5.17 -2.95
N GLY A 146 22.19 -3.96 -3.21
CA GLY A 146 21.36 -2.75 -3.21
C GLY A 146 20.25 -2.81 -4.25
N ARG A 147 20.59 -3.22 -5.49
CA ARG A 147 19.62 -3.39 -6.58
C ARG A 147 18.58 -4.48 -6.26
N THR A 148 19.03 -5.64 -5.77
CA THR A 148 18.15 -6.74 -5.38
C THR A 148 17.19 -6.32 -4.28
N SER A 149 17.65 -5.59 -3.26
CA SER A 149 16.77 -5.12 -2.20
C SER A 149 15.71 -4.12 -2.70
N THR A 150 16.12 -3.16 -3.52
CA THR A 150 15.17 -2.22 -4.16
C THR A 150 14.15 -2.97 -5.00
N ALA A 151 14.58 -3.97 -5.80
CA ALA A 151 13.69 -4.80 -6.59
C ALA A 151 12.68 -5.57 -5.72
N ILE A 152 13.12 -6.20 -4.62
CA ILE A 152 12.20 -6.90 -3.69
C ILE A 152 11.21 -5.91 -3.07
N SER A 153 11.66 -4.71 -2.72
CA SER A 153 10.81 -3.67 -2.13
C SER A 153 9.71 -3.23 -3.09
N ILE A 154 10.06 -3.00 -4.35
CA ILE A 154 9.12 -2.67 -5.42
C ILE A 154 8.14 -3.83 -5.64
N LEU A 155 8.62 -5.08 -5.66
CA LEU A 155 7.76 -6.26 -5.80
C LEU A 155 6.74 -6.38 -4.66
N VAL A 156 7.16 -6.17 -3.40
CA VAL A 156 6.26 -6.17 -2.24
C VAL A 156 5.23 -5.05 -2.33
N GLN A 157 5.66 -3.86 -2.75
CA GLN A 157 4.76 -2.72 -2.95
C GLN A 157 3.74 -3.01 -4.06
N MET A 158 4.19 -3.50 -5.22
CA MET A 158 3.31 -3.91 -6.33
C MET A 158 2.31 -4.97 -5.89
N PHE A 159 2.76 -5.99 -5.16
CA PHE A 159 1.88 -7.02 -4.63
C PHE A 159 0.80 -6.45 -3.69
N THR A 160 1.20 -5.52 -2.81
CA THR A 160 0.27 -4.84 -1.89
C THR A 160 -0.78 -4.01 -2.65
N VAL A 161 -0.35 -3.26 -3.67
CA VAL A 161 -1.26 -2.47 -4.52
C VAL A 161 -2.21 -3.38 -5.30
N SER A 162 -1.72 -4.47 -5.86
CA SER A 162 -2.55 -5.46 -6.56
C SER A 162 -3.61 -6.07 -5.67
N ILE A 163 -3.27 -6.47 -4.44
CA ILE A 163 -4.24 -6.95 -3.45
C ILE A 163 -5.29 -5.87 -3.14
N THR A 164 -4.84 -4.63 -2.93
CA THR A 164 -5.74 -3.51 -2.63
C THR A 164 -6.74 -3.28 -3.75
N LEU A 165 -6.28 -3.28 -5.01
CA LEU A 165 -7.14 -3.16 -6.19
C LEU A 165 -8.12 -4.32 -6.33
N PHE A 166 -7.66 -5.55 -6.06
CA PHE A 166 -8.51 -6.74 -6.12
C PHE A 166 -9.65 -6.67 -5.10
N ILE A 167 -9.34 -6.24 -3.87
CA ILE A 167 -10.37 -6.06 -2.84
C ILE A 167 -11.37 -4.97 -3.23
N TYR A 168 -10.90 -3.85 -3.82
CA TYR A 168 -11.79 -2.83 -4.37
C TYR A 168 -12.72 -3.35 -5.45
N ALA A 169 -12.22 -4.15 -6.38
CA ALA A 169 -13.02 -4.74 -7.44
C ALA A 169 -14.13 -5.62 -6.86
N ILE A 170 -13.80 -6.44 -5.85
CA ILE A 170 -14.79 -7.26 -5.14
C ILE A 170 -15.84 -6.40 -4.43
N ILE A 171 -15.43 -5.34 -3.73
CA ILE A 171 -16.37 -4.43 -3.04
C ILE A 171 -17.33 -3.79 -4.06
N LEU A 172 -16.81 -3.37 -5.21
CA LEU A 172 -17.62 -2.79 -6.29
C LEU A 172 -18.62 -3.80 -6.86
N GLU A 173 -18.18 -5.04 -7.09
CA GLU A 173 -19.01 -6.11 -7.64
C GLU A 173 -20.11 -6.54 -6.66
N ILE A 174 -19.79 -6.70 -5.37
CA ILE A 174 -20.79 -6.99 -4.33
C ILE A 174 -21.79 -5.83 -4.21
N GLY A 175 -21.32 -4.59 -4.30
CA GLY A 175 -22.18 -3.40 -4.34
C GLY A 175 -23.11 -3.37 -5.56
N SER A 176 -22.70 -3.98 -6.68
CA SER A 176 -23.52 -4.09 -7.89
C SER A 176 -24.54 -5.24 -7.85
N LEU A 177 -24.23 -6.34 -7.14
CA LEU A 177 -25.08 -7.54 -7.06
C LEU A 177 -26.20 -7.44 -6.01
N GLY A 178 -26.11 -6.46 -5.10
CA GLY A 178 -27.11 -6.22 -4.05
C GLY A 178 -28.33 -5.39 -4.50
N ASN A 179 -28.56 -5.23 -5.81
CA ASN A 179 -29.66 -4.45 -6.37
C ASN A 179 -30.52 -5.31 -7.31
#